data_AF-A0A834PEG7-F1
#
_entry.id   AF-A0A834PEG7-F1
#
_cell.length_a   1.000
_cell.length_b   1.000
_cell.length_c   1.000
_cell.angle_alpha   90.00
_cell.angle_beta   90.00
_cell.angle_gamma   90.00
#
_symmetry.space_group_name_H-M   'P 1'
#
loop_
_entity.id
_entity.type
_entity.pdbx_description
1 polymer ?
#
loop_
_entity_poly.entity_id
_entity_poly.type
_entity_poly.pdbx_seq_one_letter_code
_entity_poly.pdbx_strand_id
1 'polypeptide(L)' 'MKKYNLPLFSVFLLFDWSLATEFSPVIETTKGPVKGLVLTTIRESKKYHSYRGIPYGKPPVGYLRFKSFEKS' A
#
# COMPACT_ATOMS: atom_id res chain seq x y z
N MET A 1 29.56 23.19 37.85
CA MET A 1 28.45 22.27 37.53
C MET A 1 27.51 22.96 36.54
N LYS A 2 27.63 22.66 35.24
CA LYS A 2 26.76 23.24 34.21
C LYS A 2 25.44 22.46 34.22
N LYS A 3 24.37 23.06 34.75
CA LYS A 3 23.01 22.49 34.71
C LYS A 3 22.46 22.65 33.30
N TYR A 4 22.56 21.60 32.49
CA TYR A 4 21.87 21.51 31.20
C TYR A 4 20.49 20.88 31.43
N ASN A 5 19.43 21.65 31.16
CA ASN A 5 18.04 21.19 31.17
C ASN A 5 17.74 20.45 29.84
N LEU A 6 17.44 19.15 29.89
CA LEU A 6 16.83 18.38 28.79
C LEU A 6 15.29 18.47 28.98
N PRO A 7 14.42 18.59 27.95
CA PRO A 7 14.56 17.88 26.67
C PRO A 7 13.90 18.57 25.45
N LEU A 8 14.52 19.59 24.85
CA LEU A 8 13.93 20.21 23.64
C LEU A 8 14.12 19.37 22.36
N PHE A 9 15.08 18.43 22.34
CA PHE A 9 15.30 17.52 21.21
C PHE A 9 14.31 16.33 21.18
N SER A 10 13.64 16.02 22.29
CA SER A 10 12.77 14.83 22.40
C SER A 10 11.37 15.03 21.82
N VAL A 11 10.91 16.27 21.65
CA VAL A 11 9.55 16.54 21.12
C VAL A 11 9.53 16.49 19.58
N PHE A 12 10.68 16.61 18.92
CA PHE A 12 10.79 16.55 17.45
C PHE A 12 10.69 15.13 16.86
N LEU A 13 10.82 14.09 17.69
CA LEU A 13 10.68 12.68 17.27
C LEU A 13 9.24 12.16 17.40
N LEU A 14 8.29 13.01 17.81
CA LEU A 14 6.86 12.78 17.72
C LEU A 14 6.21 13.71 16.68
N PHE A 15 6.99 14.22 15.72
CA PHE A 15 6.41 14.80 14.51
C PHE A 15 6.05 13.64 13.60
N ASP A 16 4.88 13.06 13.90
CA ASP A 16 4.24 12.01 13.11
C ASP A 16 4.40 12.32 11.63
N TRP A 17 5.23 11.52 10.97
CA TRP A 17 5.27 11.48 9.52
C TRP A 17 3.95 10.85 9.09
N SER A 18 2.89 11.66 8.99
CA SER A 18 1.67 11.22 8.36
C SER A 18 2.01 10.90 6.91
N LEU A 19 2.21 9.62 6.60
CA LEU A 19 2.29 9.16 5.22
C LEU A 19 0.87 9.26 4.67
N ALA A 20 0.49 10.47 4.23
CA ALA A 20 -0.79 10.75 3.61
C ALA A 20 -0.96 9.79 2.44
N THR A 21 -1.79 8.77 2.64
CA THR A 21 -2.02 7.72 1.66
C THR A 21 -3.09 8.23 0.71
N GLU A 22 -2.67 8.59 -0.50
CA GLU A 22 -3.57 9.02 -1.57
C GLU A 22 -4.22 7.77 -2.20
N PHE A 23 -5.56 7.71 -2.19
CA PHE A 23 -6.30 6.62 -2.80
C PHE A 23 -6.56 6.89 -4.28
N SER A 24 -6.48 5.83 -5.10
CA SER A 24 -6.95 5.88 -6.48
C SER A 24 -8.48 5.81 -6.55
N PRO A 25 -9.10 6.24 -7.66
CA PRO A 25 -10.52 5.99 -7.89
C PRO A 25 -10.83 4.50 -7.80
N VAL A 26 -12.07 4.18 -7.42
CA VAL A 26 -12.58 2.82 -7.52
C VAL A 26 -12.82 2.52 -9.00
N ILE A 27 -12.29 1.40 -9.48
CA ILE A 27 -12.50 0.94 -10.85
C ILE A 27 -13.38 -0.30 -10.86
N GLU A 28 -14.26 -0.40 -11.85
CA GLU A 28 -15.06 -1.59 -12.06
C GLU A 28 -14.29 -2.63 -12.87
N THR A 29 -14.31 -3.88 -12.42
CA THR A 29 -13.76 -5.03 -13.15
C THR A 29 -14.87 -6.03 -13.45
N THR A 30 -14.59 -7.04 -14.27
CA THR A 30 -15.55 -8.13 -14.55
C THR A 30 -15.95 -8.92 -13.30
N LYS A 31 -15.20 -8.79 -12.20
CA LYS A 31 -15.40 -9.48 -10.93
C LYS A 31 -15.76 -8.55 -9.77
N GLY A 32 -16.07 -7.29 -10.08
CA GLY A 32 -16.49 -6.28 -9.10
C GLY A 32 -15.48 -5.12 -8.94
N PRO A 33 -15.76 -4.21 -7.99
CA PRO A 33 -14.99 -2.99 -7.81
C PRO A 33 -13.64 -3.24 -7.13
N VAL A 34 -12.61 -2.50 -7.55
CA VAL A 34 -11.27 -2.54 -6.96
C VAL A 34 -10.81 -1.13 -6.60
N LYS A 35 -10.26 -0.97 -5.38
CA LYS A 35 -9.65 0.28 -4.91
C LYS A 35 -8.13 0.19 -4.93
N GLY A 36 -7.49 1.21 -5.47
CA GLY A 36 -6.03 1.31 -5.54
C GLY A 36 -5.44 2.44 -4.70
N LEU A 37 -4.13 2.63 -4.81
CA LEU A 37 -3.36 3.72 -4.22
C LEU A 37 -2.69 4.56 -5.31
N VAL A 38 -2.52 5.86 -5.08
CA VAL A 38 -1.65 6.69 -5.89
C VAL A 38 -0.25 6.62 -5.29
N LEU A 39 0.69 6.12 -6.08
CA LEU A 39 2.10 5.97 -5.70
C LEU A 39 2.98 6.84 -6.56
N THR A 40 4.22 7.05 -6.12
CA THR A 40 5.19 7.91 -6.80
C THR A 40 6.41 7.09 -7.20
N THR A 41 6.91 7.26 -8.44
CA THR A 41 8.13 6.60 -8.89
C THR A 41 9.37 7.16 -8.17
N ILE A 42 10.36 6.31 -7.90
CA ILE A 42 11.54 6.71 -7.12
C ILE A 42 12.43 7.69 -7.90
N ARG A 43 12.60 7.49 -9.21
CA ARG A 43 13.56 8.27 -10.02
C ARG A 43 13.03 9.61 -10.49
N GLU A 44 11.80 9.64 -10.98
CA GLU A 44 11.23 10.81 -11.67
C GLU A 44 10.10 11.48 -10.89
N SER A 45 9.80 10.97 -9.68
CA SER A 45 8.71 11.45 -8.84
C SER A 45 7.36 11.52 -9.56
N LYS A 46 7.11 10.61 -10.50
CA LYS A 46 5.86 10.55 -11.28
C LYS A 46 4.79 9.79 -10.50
N LYS A 47 3.61 10.40 -10.35
CA LYS A 47 2.45 9.75 -9.75
C LYS A 47 1.84 8.72 -10.70
N TYR A 48 1.38 7.59 -10.15
CA TYR A 48 0.67 6.55 -10.89
C TYR A 48 -0.34 5.81 -10.00
N HIS A 49 -1.40 5.27 -10.62
CA HIS A 49 -2.40 4.46 -9.94
C HIS A 49 -1.89 3.01 -9.81
N SER A 50 -1.92 2.47 -8.59
CA SER A 50 -1.48 1.12 -8.27
C SER A 50 -2.64 0.29 -7.71
N TYR A 51 -3.09 -0.67 -8.52
CA TYR A 51 -4.06 -1.70 -8.11
C TYR A 51 -3.30 -3.04 -8.01
N ARG A 52 -3.20 -3.61 -6.81
CA ARG A 52 -2.38 -4.80 -6.53
C ARG A 52 -3.25 -5.92 -5.95
N GLY A 53 -2.83 -7.17 -6.16
CA GLY A 53 -3.49 -8.33 -5.57
C GLY A 53 -4.89 -8.64 -6.13
N ILE A 54 -5.19 -8.17 -7.34
CA ILE A 54 -6.47 -8.48 -8.00
C ILE A 54 -6.50 -9.98 -8.34
N PRO A 55 -7.44 -10.76 -7.80
CA PRO A 55 -7.53 -12.18 -8.09
C PRO A 55 -7.96 -12.41 -9.55
N TYR A 56 -7.26 -13.28 -10.26
CA TYR A 56 -7.60 -13.68 -11.63
C TYR A 56 -8.06 -15.15 -11.74
N GLY A 57 -7.85 -15.93 -10.68
CA GLY A 57 -8.22 -17.33 -10.59
C GLY A 57 -8.54 -17.75 -9.16
N LYS A 58 -9.05 -18.97 -9.01
CA LYS A 58 -9.24 -19.56 -7.69
C LYS A 58 -7.88 -19.83 -7.03
N PRO A 59 -7.71 -19.56 -5.73
CA PRO A 59 -6.46 -19.86 -5.03
C PRO A 59 -6.09 -21.34 -5.17
N PRO A 60 -4.86 -21.70 -5.59
CA PRO A 60 -4.46 -23.08 -5.87
C PRO A 60 -4.09 -23.85 -4.58
N VAL A 61 -5.03 -23.87 -3.63
CA VAL A 61 -4.88 -24.49 -2.30
C VAL A 61 -5.77 -25.71 -2.16
N GLY A 62 -5.48 -26.57 -1.18
CA GLY A 62 -6.26 -27.80 -0.94
C GLY A 62 -6.26 -28.74 -2.15
N TYR A 63 -7.45 -29.16 -2.58
CA TYR A 63 -7.63 -30.05 -3.74
C TYR A 63 -7.30 -29.40 -5.09
N LEU A 64 -7.21 -28.06 -5.14
CA LEU A 64 -6.76 -27.32 -6.32
C LEU A 64 -5.24 -27.30 -6.44
N ARG A 65 -4.50 -27.71 -5.40
CA ARG A 65 -3.06 -27.83 -5.48
C ARG A 65 -2.69 -28.82 -6.59
N PHE A 66 -1.76 -28.44 -7.45
CA PHE A 66 -1.31 -29.21 -8.61
C PHE A 66 -2.37 -29.45 -9.70
N LYS A 67 -3.56 -28.82 -9.62
CA LYS A 67 -4.53 -28.81 -10.73
C LYS A 67 -4.19 -27.72 -11.73
N SER A 68 -4.71 -27.86 -12.95
CA SER A 68 -4.65 -26.77 -13.93
C SER A 68 -5.36 -25.53 -13.38
N PHE A 69 -4.88 -24.37 -13.80
CA PHE A 69 -5.40 -23.08 -13.37
C PHE A 69 -6.91 -22.97 -13.63
N GLU A 70 -7.67 -22.61 -12.58
CA GLU A 70 -9.11 -22.40 -12.65
C GLU A 70 -9.43 -20.89 -12.57
N LYS A 71 -10.15 -20.37 -13.56
CA LYS A 71 -10.57 -18.96 -13.59
C LYS A 71 -11.51 -18.64 -12.42
N SER A 72 -11.41 -17.40 -11.92
CA SER A 72 -12.35 -16.86 -10.92
C SER A 72 -13.74 -16.64 -11.51
#